data_AF-A0A9X1B6G3-F1
#
_entry.id   AF-A0A9X1B6G3-F1
#
_cell.length_a   1.000
_cell.length_b   1.000
_cell.length_c   1.000
_cell.angle_alpha   90.00
_cell.angle_beta   90.00
_cell.angle_gamma   90.00
#
_symmetry.space_group_name_H-M   'P 1'
#
loop_
_entity.id
_entity.type
_entity.pdbx_description
1 polymer ?
#
loop_
_entity_poly.entity_id
_entity_poly.type
_entity_poly.pdbx_seq_one_letter_code
_entity_poly.pdbx_strand_id
1 'polypeptide(L)'
;MRDPDLIAAYSQAALFYHGQSFWRMPSDFHALIRPLPEALKPYVPQQFGYALHDLSPRSDAEIKGDVLTRLVQLALRWRSSATSRSSICSG
;
A
#
# COMPACT_ATOMS: atom_id res chain seq x y z
N MET A 1 -14.85 8.48 25.41
CA MET A 1 -13.77 7.53 25.74
C MET A 1 -13.61 6.63 24.52
N ARG A 2 -12.53 6.80 23.73
CA ARG A 2 -12.30 6.07 22.48
C ARG A 2 -11.59 4.76 22.81
N ASP A 3 -12.10 3.66 22.30
CA ASP A 3 -11.55 2.32 22.53
C ASP A 3 -10.12 2.23 21.94
N PRO A 4 -9.09 1.93 22.76
CA PRO A 4 -7.71 1.82 22.31
C PRO A 4 -7.47 0.63 21.36
N ASP A 5 -8.28 -0.43 21.43
CA ASP A 5 -8.15 -1.61 20.56
C ASP A 5 -8.66 -1.30 19.14
N LEU A 6 -9.62 -0.38 19.01
CA LEU A 6 -10.08 0.11 17.71
C LEU A 6 -9.04 0.96 16.97
N ILE A 7 -8.13 1.63 17.67
CA ILE A 7 -7.02 2.38 17.05
C ILE A 7 -5.93 1.41 16.59
N ALA A 8 -5.62 0.37 17.36
CA ALA A 8 -4.63 -0.64 16.99
C ALA A 8 -5.07 -1.48 15.77
N ALA A 9 -6.36 -1.79 15.64
CA ALA A 9 -6.88 -2.60 14.54
C ALA A 9 -6.90 -1.90 13.16
N TYR A 10 -6.90 -0.56 13.11
CA TYR A 10 -7.12 0.21 11.87
C TYR A 10 -5.98 1.16 11.48
N SER A 11 -4.88 1.23 12.23
CA SER A 11 -3.82 2.22 12.01
C SER A 11 -2.52 1.65 11.42
N GLN A 12 -2.60 0.77 10.42
CA GLN A 12 -1.40 0.54 9.59
C GLN A 12 -1.13 1.79 8.74
N ALA A 13 -0.11 2.55 9.12
CA ALA A 13 0.39 3.64 8.30
C ALA A 13 0.97 3.08 6.99
N ALA A 14 0.47 3.54 5.85
CA ALA A 14 1.04 3.23 4.55
C ALA A 14 2.23 4.17 4.29
N LEU A 15 3.43 3.60 4.14
CA LEU A 15 4.65 4.35 3.84
C LEU A 15 5.06 4.07 2.40
N PHE A 16 5.14 5.10 1.58
CA PHE A 16 5.61 5.02 0.20
C PHE A 16 7.03 5.56 0.13
N TYR A 17 7.97 4.72 -0.28
CA TYR A 17 9.35 5.11 -0.48
C TYR A 17 9.71 5.05 -1.97
N HIS A 18 10.27 6.13 -2.50
CA HIS A 18 10.73 6.23 -3.88
C HIS A 18 12.11 6.88 -3.92
N GLY A 19 13.12 6.12 -3.51
CA GLY A 19 14.53 6.57 -3.53
C GLY A 19 15.32 5.99 -4.69
N GLN A 20 16.61 6.37 -4.78
CA GLN A 20 17.53 5.85 -5.80
C GLN A 20 18.01 4.42 -5.53
N SER A 21 17.76 3.88 -4.34
CA SER A 21 18.20 2.56 -3.90
C SER A 21 17.10 1.86 -3.12
N PHE A 22 17.08 0.53 -3.12
CA PHE A 22 16.14 -0.27 -2.35
C PHE A 22 16.08 0.13 -0.88
N TRP A 23 14.88 0.11 -0.32
CA TRP A 23 14.68 0.25 1.11
C TRP A 23 15.22 -0.98 1.84
N ARG A 24 16.16 -0.77 2.78
CA ARG A 24 16.82 -1.84 3.54
C ARG A 24 16.47 -1.84 5.03
N MET A 25 15.63 -0.92 5.49
CA MET A 25 15.29 -0.81 6.90
C MET A 25 14.11 -1.71 7.28
N PRO A 26 14.12 -2.36 8.45
CA PRO A 26 13.02 -3.18 8.93
C PRO A 26 11.70 -2.39 9.07
N SER A 27 10.57 -3.04 8.79
CA SER A 27 9.22 -2.49 8.95
C SER A 27 8.72 -2.46 10.40
N ASP A 28 9.41 -3.14 11.30
CA ASP A 28 9.06 -3.24 12.71
C ASP A 28 9.95 -2.32 13.55
N PHE A 29 9.34 -1.52 14.42
CA PHE A 29 10.09 -0.58 15.27
C PHE A 29 11.16 -1.26 16.14
N HIS A 30 10.83 -2.43 16.70
CA HIS A 30 11.79 -3.22 17.51
C HIS A 30 13.02 -3.67 16.73
N ALA A 31 12.90 -3.84 15.41
CA ALA A 31 14.03 -4.23 14.58
C ALA A 31 14.95 -3.04 14.24
N LEU A 32 14.46 -1.79 14.38
CA LEU A 32 15.27 -0.58 14.22
C LEU A 32 16.16 -0.29 15.43
N ILE A 33 15.73 -0.65 16.65
CA ILE A 33 16.43 -0.31 17.91
C ILE A 33 16.91 -1.60 18.61
N ARG A 34 17.82 -2.34 17.96
CA ARG A 34 18.42 -3.54 18.56
C ARG A 34 19.83 -3.25 19.11
N PRO A 35 20.12 -3.63 20.37
CA PRO A 35 19.19 -4.13 21.39
C PRO A 35 18.32 -3.02 21.99
N LEU A 36 17.08 -3.33 22.36
CA LEU A 36 16.19 -2.36 23.00
C LEU A 36 16.59 -2.18 24.48
N PRO A 37 16.89 -0.96 24.95
CA PRO A 37 17.21 -0.71 26.35
C PRO A 37 16.03 -1.07 27.28
N GLU A 38 16.31 -1.75 28.39
CA GLU A 38 15.31 -2.15 29.40
C GLU A 38 14.44 -0.98 29.88
N ALA A 39 15.07 0.19 30.07
CA ALA A 39 14.39 1.41 30.53
C ALA A 39 13.32 1.92 29.54
N LEU A 40 13.43 1.57 28.25
CA LEU A 40 12.50 2.03 27.21
C LEU A 40 11.37 1.02 26.94
N LYS A 41 11.50 -0.23 27.40
CA LYS A 41 10.49 -1.29 27.19
C LYS A 41 9.04 -0.89 27.51
N PRO A 42 8.74 -0.15 28.60
CA PRO A 42 7.35 0.21 28.91
C PRO A 42 6.75 1.24 27.94
N TYR A 43 7.61 1.98 27.23
CA TYR A 43 7.21 3.10 26.38
C TYR A 43 7.13 2.73 24.90
N VAL A 44 7.57 1.53 24.52
CA VAL A 44 7.57 1.08 23.14
C VAL A 44 6.27 0.33 22.84
N PRO A 45 5.49 0.78 21.83
CA PRO A 45 4.30 0.06 21.40
C PRO A 45 4.69 -1.32 20.88
N GLN A 46 4.06 -2.38 21.41
CA GLN A 46 4.34 -3.75 20.98
C GLN A 46 3.94 -4.01 19.51
N GLN A 47 2.94 -3.28 19.02
CA GLN A 47 2.36 -3.40 17.69
C GLN A 47 2.58 -2.08 16.92
N PHE A 48 3.82 -1.83 16.50
CA PHE A 48 4.13 -0.74 15.57
C PHE A 48 4.64 -1.34 14.27
N GLY A 49 3.74 -1.45 13.29
CA GLY A 49 4.03 -1.91 11.94
C GLY A 49 3.49 -0.92 10.92
N TYR A 50 4.25 -0.68 9.87
CA TYR A 50 3.80 0.10 8.72
C TYR A 50 3.79 -0.78 7.47
N ALA A 51 2.81 -0.53 6.60
CA ALA A 51 2.77 -1.16 5.28
C ALA A 51 3.72 -0.40 4.35
N LEU A 52 4.95 -0.91 4.20
CA LEU A 52 5.95 -0.33 3.33
C LEU A 52 5.70 -0.73 1.87
N HIS A 53 5.57 0.28 1.02
CA HIS A 53 5.61 0.12 -0.43
C HIS A 53 6.89 0.74 -0.98
N ASP A 54 7.85 -0.12 -1.31
CA ASP A 54 9.08 0.30 -1.98
C ASP A 54 8.84 0.42 -3.50
N LEU A 55 8.86 1.66 -3.97
CA LEU A 55 8.74 2.00 -5.38
C LEU A 55 10.11 2.25 -6.03
N SER A 56 11.22 2.29 -5.27
CA SER A 56 12.57 2.46 -5.81
C SER A 56 12.93 1.51 -6.97
N PRO A 57 12.42 0.26 -7.05
CA PRO A 57 12.74 -0.63 -8.16
C PRO A 57 12.08 -0.20 -9.47
N ARG A 58 11.08 0.68 -9.42
CA ARG A 58 10.28 1.08 -10.57
C ARG A 58 10.60 2.52 -10.95
N SER A 59 10.91 2.71 -12.22
CA SER A 59 11.04 4.05 -12.79
C SER A 59 9.69 4.74 -12.91
N ASP A 60 9.71 6.07 -12.93
CA ASP A 60 8.55 6.90 -13.21
C ASP A 60 7.82 6.50 -14.49
N ALA A 61 8.58 6.15 -15.53
CA ALA A 61 8.04 5.75 -16.82
C ALA A 61 7.28 4.41 -16.73
N GLU A 62 7.82 3.44 -15.99
CA GLU A 62 7.16 2.15 -15.77
C GLU A 62 5.88 2.31 -14.94
N ILE A 63 5.93 3.11 -13.87
CA ILE A 63 4.74 3.38 -13.03
C ILE A 63 3.65 4.05 -13.87
N LYS A 64 3.99 5.09 -14.64
CA LYS A 64 3.04 5.80 -15.50
C LYS A 64 2.50 4.90 -16.61
N GLY A 65 3.36 4.07 -17.22
CA GLY A 65 2.99 3.12 -18.26
C GLY A 65 2.00 2.05 -17.79
N ASP A 66 2.22 1.48 -16.60
CA ASP A 66 1.30 0.51 -16.00
C ASP A 66 -0.06 1.11 -15.70
N VAL A 67 -0.09 2.30 -15.09
CA VAL A 67 -1.33 3.01 -14.77
C VAL A 67 -2.10 3.32 -16.06
N LEU A 68 -1.44 3.86 -17.07
CA LEU A 68 -2.07 4.19 -18.35
C LEU A 68 -2.64 2.93 -19.02
N THR A 69 -1.87 1.84 -19.03
CA THR A 69 -2.30 0.56 -19.61
C THR A 69 -3.53 0.02 -18.89
N ARG A 70 -3.56 0.07 -17.56
CA ARG A 70 -4.71 -0.37 -16.75
C ARG A 70 -5.94 0.48 -17.04
N LEU A 71 -5.79 1.80 -17.17
CA LEU A 71 -6.89 2.70 -17.53
C LEU A 71 -7.44 2.40 -18.92
N VAL A 72 -6.58 2.15 -19.90
CA VAL A 72 -6.99 1.79 -21.27
C VAL A 72 -7.73 0.45 -21.28
N GLN A 73 -7.21 -0.58 -20.61
CA GLN A 73 -7.87 -1.88 -20.46
C GLN A 73 -9.24 -1.75 -19.78
N LEU A 74 -9.34 -0.91 -18.75
CA LEU A 74 -10.61 -0.65 -18.05
C LEU A 74 -11.62 0.04 -18.97
N ALA A 75 -11.20 1.05 -19.73
CA ALA A 75 -12.04 1.75 -20.69
C ALA A 75 -12.55 0.81 -21.80
N LEU A 76 -11.68 -0.07 -22.32
CA LEU A 76 -12.04 -1.10 -23.30
C LEU A 76 -13.06 -2.09 -22.73
N ARG A 77 -12.86 -2.56 -21.49
CA ARG A 77 -13.80 -3.46 -20.80
C ARG A 77 -15.16 -2.81 -20.60
N TRP A 78 -15.19 -1.52 -20.26
CA TRP A 78 -16.45 -0.82 -20.08
C TRP A 78 -17.21 -0.68 -21.40
N ARG A 79 -16.48 -0.39 -22.49
CA ARG A 79 -17.07 -0.32 -23.83
C ARG A 79 -17.64 -1.67 -24.29
N SER A 80 -16.90 -2.77 -24.12
CA SER A 80 -17.39 -4.09 -24.52
C SER A 80 -18.60 -4.55 -23.69
N SER A 81 -18.65 -4.19 -22.41
CA SER A 81 -19.78 -4.49 -21.53
C SER A 81 -21.02 -3.59 -21.73
N ALA A 82 -20.86 -2.43 -22.39
CA ALA A 82 -21.98 -1.62 -22.87
C ALA A 82 -22.61 -2.21 -24.15
N THR A 83 -21.77 -2.66 -25.10
CA THR A 83 -22.23 -3.24 -26.37
C THR A 83 -23.02 -4.55 -26.17
N SER A 84 -22.61 -5.41 -25.23
CA SER A 84 -23.31 -6.68 -24.95
C SER A 84 -24.71 -6.50 -24.33
N ARG A 85 -25.05 -5.33 -23.78
CA ARG A 85 -26.38 -5.06 -23.23
C ARG A 85 -27.37 -4.54 -24.28
N SER A 86 -26.86 -3.89 -25.34
CA SER A 86 -27.70 -3.39 -26.43
C SER A 86 -28.21 -4.49 -27.36
N SER A 87 -27.52 -5.64 -27.45
CA SER A 87 -27.91 -6.75 -28.31
C SER A 87 -28.95 -7.70 -27.67
N ILE A 88 -29.26 -7.52 -26.38
CA ILE A 88 -30.23 -8.35 -25.65
C ILE A 88 -31.64 -7.72 -25.69
N CYS A 89 -31.77 -6.43 -26.02
CA CYS A 89 -33.06 -5.72 -26.07
C CYS A 89 -33.65 -5.56 -27.48
N SER A 90 -33.10 -6.23 -28.50
CA SER A 90 -33.57 -6.17 -29.89
C SER A 90 -34.06 -7.52 -30.43
N GLY A 91 -34.47 -8.44 -29.56
CA GLY A 91 -35.08 -9.73 -29.91
C GLY A 91 -36.53 -9.80 -29.46
#